data_AF-A0A1B6K0R4-F1
#
_entry.id   AF-A0A1B6K0R4-F1
#
_cell.length_a   1.000
_cell.length_b   1.000
_cell.length_c   1.000
_cell.angle_alpha   90.00
_cell.angle_beta   90.00
_cell.angle_gamma   90.00
#
_symmetry.space_group_name_H-M   'P 1'
#
loop_
_entity.id
_entity.type
_entity.pdbx_description
1 polymer ?
#
loop_
_entity_poly.entity_id
_entity_poly.type
_entity_poly.pdbx_seq_one_letter_code
_entity_poly.pdbx_strand_id
1 'polypeptide(L)'
;MLIRDLFEENQAFQEITAGPHFAKSTNLDMIKRFFSITVNREGVPVRANITSNYKLFQDNKLLIYENDKTFFNSHFGNYPVLYIDYKPLDGVSSFDHMLRKYRHILSNTFSQHKYLLEVATIWDNEFNRTMFESYLEYSPLYDLHKEDVRNGFIFLSSLLFRHFNKSVFVLIDDYDIVSISPVNAHDRSDVIEFVRSVNNALVQHSRYVGRAVVTGSLWRGRTMCPSGVSVTPNSIGKYYGLSSSELKPLLLKFLNDETEVEDAADYIVATYSGYVHDEEWYLDQSAPSTRGSQVCSVWSVIQYCVCHRKLNIT
;
A
#
# COMPACT_ATOMS: atom_id res chain seq x y z
N MET A 1 -14.52 -7.68 -7.08
CA MET A 1 -14.21 -6.24 -6.84
C MET A 1 -12.96 -6.18 -5.98
N LEU A 2 -11.98 -5.31 -6.29
CA LEU A 2 -10.66 -5.26 -5.62
C LEU A 2 -10.67 -5.58 -4.12
N ILE A 3 -11.36 -4.78 -3.30
CA ILE A 3 -11.38 -4.93 -1.84
C ILE A 3 -11.95 -6.29 -1.39
N ARG A 4 -13.00 -6.77 -2.07
CA ARG A 4 -13.64 -8.05 -1.76
C ARG A 4 -12.74 -9.22 -2.13
N ASP A 5 -12.24 -9.22 -3.36
CA ASP A 5 -11.37 -10.29 -3.88
C ASP A 5 -10.12 -10.40 -3.00
N LEU A 6 -9.51 -9.26 -2.66
CA LEU A 6 -8.37 -9.17 -1.75
C LEU A 6 -8.66 -9.72 -0.35
N PHE A 7 -9.88 -9.52 0.17
CA PHE A 7 -10.25 -10.02 1.49
C PHE A 7 -10.57 -11.52 1.49
N GLU A 8 -11.23 -12.01 0.42
CA GLU A 8 -11.62 -13.41 0.27
C GLU A 8 -10.44 -14.31 -0.06
N GLU A 9 -9.37 -13.79 -0.69
CA GLU A 9 -8.10 -14.50 -0.82
C GLU A 9 -7.60 -14.89 0.59
N ASN A 10 -7.63 -16.19 0.90
CA ASN A 10 -7.33 -16.74 2.23
C ASN A 10 -5.81 -16.81 2.48
N GLN A 11 -5.14 -15.68 2.25
CA GLN A 11 -3.70 -15.51 2.45
C GLN A 11 -3.45 -14.43 3.51
N ALA A 12 -2.54 -14.76 4.42
CA ALA A 12 -2.11 -13.84 5.47
C ALA A 12 -1.24 -12.70 4.93
N PHE A 13 -0.54 -12.91 3.81
CA PHE A 13 0.28 -11.89 3.16
C PHE A 13 0.09 -11.96 1.65
N GLN A 14 -0.19 -10.81 1.03
CA GLN A 14 -0.40 -10.67 -0.41
C GLN A 14 0.49 -9.56 -0.94
N GLU A 15 1.23 -9.82 -2.01
CA GLU A 15 2.03 -8.81 -2.73
C GLU A 15 1.35 -8.46 -4.04
N ILE A 16 1.20 -7.16 -4.27
CA ILE A 16 0.61 -6.61 -5.48
C ILE A 16 1.67 -5.82 -6.23
N THR A 17 2.12 -6.38 -7.35
CA THR A 17 3.11 -5.72 -8.23
C THR A 17 2.46 -5.19 -9.49
N ALA A 18 2.66 -3.91 -9.77
CA ALA A 18 2.30 -3.29 -11.04
C ALA A 18 3.35 -2.23 -11.38
N GLY A 19 3.43 -1.81 -12.65
CA GLY A 19 4.37 -0.75 -13.04
C GLY A 19 4.16 0.56 -12.25
N PRO A 20 5.12 1.49 -12.28
CA PRO A 20 4.92 2.85 -11.78
C PRO A 20 3.64 3.48 -12.36
N HIS A 21 2.92 4.26 -11.54
CA HIS A 21 1.69 4.97 -11.91
C HIS A 21 0.44 4.13 -12.24
N PHE A 22 0.47 2.81 -12.01
CA PHE A 22 -0.72 1.94 -12.18
C PHE A 22 -1.72 2.01 -11.01
N ALA A 23 -1.78 3.12 -10.27
CA ALA A 23 -2.71 3.36 -9.17
C ALA A 23 -2.54 2.44 -7.93
N LYS A 24 -1.35 1.87 -7.73
CA LYS A 24 -1.00 1.07 -6.52
C LYS A 24 -1.33 1.78 -5.21
N SER A 25 -0.72 2.93 -4.98
CA SER A 25 -0.94 3.75 -3.78
C SER A 25 -2.38 4.20 -3.63
N THR A 26 -3.06 4.54 -4.74
CA THR A 26 -4.49 4.93 -4.73
C THR A 26 -5.38 3.78 -4.26
N ASN A 27 -5.16 2.59 -4.80
CA ASN A 27 -5.89 1.38 -4.42
C ASN A 27 -5.60 1.00 -2.97
N LEU A 28 -4.36 1.14 -2.51
CA LEU A 28 -3.98 0.89 -1.12
C LEU A 28 -4.61 1.90 -0.15
N ASP A 29 -4.70 3.19 -0.52
CA ASP A 29 -5.44 4.21 0.26
C ASP A 29 -6.95 3.91 0.29
N MET A 30 -7.53 3.46 -0.82
CA MET A 30 -8.94 3.03 -0.85
C MET A 30 -9.19 1.83 0.09
N ILE A 31 -8.30 0.83 0.07
CA ILE A 31 -8.33 -0.32 0.99
C ILE A 31 -8.20 0.14 2.44
N LYS A 32 -7.25 1.04 2.73
CA LYS A 32 -7.06 1.66 4.05
C LYS A 32 -8.35 2.30 4.53
N ARG A 33 -8.95 3.18 3.73
CA ARG A 33 -10.20 3.89 4.08
C ARG A 33 -11.37 2.94 4.32
N PHE A 34 -11.45 1.85 3.55
CA PHE A 34 -12.52 0.87 3.68
C PHE A 34 -12.42 0.10 5.00
N PHE A 35 -11.25 -0.44 5.34
CA PHE A 35 -11.12 -1.32 6.51
C PHE A 35 -10.91 -0.56 7.84
N SER A 36 -10.31 0.63 7.81
CA SER A 36 -9.85 1.34 9.02
C SER A 36 -10.98 1.71 9.98
N ILE A 37 -10.87 1.26 11.23
CA ILE A 37 -11.66 1.82 12.34
C ILE A 37 -11.32 3.31 12.48
N THR A 38 -12.34 4.16 12.37
CA THR A 38 -12.21 5.58 12.67
C THR A 38 -12.44 5.81 14.16
N VAL A 39 -11.56 6.56 14.81
CA VAL A 39 -11.67 6.87 16.24
C VAL A 39 -11.77 8.36 16.47
N ASN A 40 -12.31 8.77 17.61
CA ASN A 40 -12.22 10.14 18.11
C ASN A 40 -10.84 10.40 18.76
N ARG A 41 -10.67 11.58 19.38
CA ARG A 41 -9.40 11.97 20.00
C ARG A 41 -9.02 11.08 21.17
N GLU A 42 -10.02 10.52 21.84
CA GLU A 42 -9.90 9.63 22.99
C GLU A 42 -9.69 8.16 22.57
N GLY A 43 -9.53 7.88 21.27
CA GLY A 43 -9.33 6.53 20.75
C GLY A 43 -10.59 5.67 20.70
N VAL A 44 -11.77 6.21 20.98
CA VAL A 44 -13.04 5.47 20.95
C VAL A 44 -13.54 5.33 19.50
N PRO A 45 -13.91 4.11 19.04
CA PRO A 45 -14.48 3.90 17.72
C PRO A 45 -15.73 4.75 17.47
N VAL A 46 -15.75 5.44 16.32
CA VAL A 46 -16.91 6.17 15.82
C VAL A 46 -17.76 5.23 14.96
N ARG A 47 -19.09 5.41 14.99
CA ARG A 47 -20.00 4.65 14.13
C ARG A 47 -19.62 4.82 12.65
N ALA A 48 -19.41 3.70 11.95
CA ALA A 48 -18.90 3.71 10.58
C ALA A 48 -19.74 4.58 9.63
N ASN A 49 -21.07 4.48 9.69
CA ASN A 49 -22.01 5.15 8.79
C ASN A 49 -22.02 6.70 8.86
N ILE A 50 -21.43 7.30 9.89
CA ILE A 50 -21.32 8.77 10.00
C ILE A 50 -19.93 9.30 9.64
N THR A 51 -18.97 8.42 9.35
CA THR A 51 -17.60 8.80 9.00
C THR A 51 -17.53 9.41 7.60
N SER A 52 -16.55 10.28 7.36
CA SER A 52 -16.26 10.80 6.02
C SER A 52 -15.84 9.69 5.05
N ASN A 53 -15.15 8.65 5.55
CA ASN A 53 -14.81 7.48 4.73
C ASN A 53 -16.07 6.77 4.24
N TYR A 54 -17.07 6.51 5.10
CA TYR A 54 -18.32 5.87 4.64
C TYR A 54 -19.03 6.69 3.56
N LYS A 55 -19.13 8.02 3.79
CA LYS A 55 -19.69 8.96 2.81
C LYS A 55 -18.94 8.94 1.48
N LEU A 56 -17.62 8.84 1.49
CA LEU A 56 -16.82 8.72 0.26
C LEU A 56 -17.28 7.53 -0.60
N PHE A 57 -17.54 6.37 0.00
CA PHE A 57 -17.98 5.19 -0.75
C PHE A 57 -19.45 5.30 -1.19
N GLN A 58 -20.30 5.88 -0.34
CA GLN A 58 -21.71 6.10 -0.62
C GLN A 58 -21.95 7.15 -1.71
N ASP A 59 -21.41 8.36 -1.53
CA ASP A 59 -21.68 9.52 -2.37
C ASP A 59 -21.10 9.34 -3.77
N ASN A 60 -19.96 8.64 -3.90
CA ASN A 60 -19.36 8.28 -5.19
C ASN A 60 -19.92 6.98 -5.79
N LYS A 61 -20.91 6.35 -5.14
CA LYS A 61 -21.58 5.13 -5.61
C LYS A 61 -20.59 4.03 -6.02
N LEU A 62 -19.56 3.81 -5.21
CA LEU A 62 -18.54 2.80 -5.53
C LEU A 62 -19.20 1.43 -5.62
N LEU A 63 -18.76 0.60 -6.57
CA LEU A 63 -19.40 -0.69 -6.86
C LEU A 63 -19.52 -1.60 -5.62
N ILE A 64 -18.53 -1.56 -4.72
CA ILE A 64 -18.58 -2.34 -3.47
C ILE A 64 -19.70 -1.87 -2.53
N TYR A 65 -20.03 -0.58 -2.56
CA TYR A 65 -21.16 -0.04 -1.81
C TYR A 65 -22.48 -0.40 -2.49
N GLU A 66 -22.59 -0.28 -3.81
CA GLU A 66 -23.86 -0.50 -4.52
C GLU A 66 -24.22 -1.99 -4.65
N ASN A 67 -23.26 -2.83 -5.03
CA ASN A 67 -23.54 -4.20 -5.47
C ASN A 67 -23.33 -5.26 -4.39
N ASP A 68 -22.69 -4.92 -3.26
CA ASP A 68 -22.40 -5.88 -2.18
C ASP A 68 -22.55 -5.28 -0.78
N LYS A 69 -23.78 -4.84 -0.45
CA LYS A 69 -24.11 -4.25 0.86
C LYS A 69 -23.77 -5.16 2.03
N THR A 70 -23.90 -6.48 1.87
CA THR A 70 -23.64 -7.45 2.95
C THR A 70 -22.16 -7.47 3.31
N PHE A 71 -21.27 -7.63 2.31
CA PHE A 71 -19.83 -7.54 2.54
C PHE A 71 -19.45 -6.15 3.07
N PHE A 72 -19.98 -5.10 2.43
CA PHE A 72 -19.71 -3.71 2.82
C PHE A 72 -20.02 -3.48 4.30
N ASN A 73 -21.24 -3.77 4.75
CA ASN A 73 -21.64 -3.52 6.13
C ASN A 73 -20.92 -4.40 7.16
N SER A 74 -20.42 -5.58 6.76
CA SER A 74 -19.72 -6.51 7.65
C SER A 74 -18.25 -6.13 7.87
N HIS A 75 -17.62 -5.49 6.88
CA HIS A 75 -16.17 -5.25 6.88
C HIS A 75 -15.78 -3.76 6.93
N PHE A 76 -16.66 -2.84 6.53
CA PHE A 76 -16.33 -1.42 6.48
C PHE A 76 -16.04 -0.85 7.88
N GLY A 77 -14.89 -0.20 8.03
CA GLY A 77 -14.46 0.44 9.26
C GLY A 77 -14.31 -0.51 10.45
N ASN A 78 -14.04 -1.80 10.21
CA ASN A 78 -14.13 -2.85 11.22
C ASN A 78 -12.76 -3.37 11.70
N TYR A 79 -11.64 -2.91 11.11
CA TYR A 79 -10.30 -3.42 11.39
C TYR A 79 -9.34 -2.30 11.85
N PRO A 80 -8.47 -2.56 12.85
CA PRO A 80 -7.30 -1.72 13.02
C PRO A 80 -6.40 -1.89 11.81
N VAL A 81 -6.04 -0.77 11.16
CA VAL A 81 -5.18 -0.77 9.97
C VAL A 81 -3.86 -0.10 10.32
N LEU A 82 -2.76 -0.77 10.00
CA LEU A 82 -1.41 -0.22 10.09
C LEU A 82 -0.91 0.07 8.68
N TYR A 83 -0.88 1.35 8.31
CA TYR A 83 -0.38 1.79 7.00
C TYR A 83 1.07 2.27 7.10
N ILE A 84 1.94 1.66 6.31
CA ILE A 84 3.37 1.89 6.28
C ILE A 84 3.77 2.33 4.87
N ASP A 85 4.44 3.47 4.76
CA ASP A 85 4.95 3.99 3.49
C ASP A 85 6.48 3.84 3.45
N TYR A 86 7.00 2.95 2.61
CA TYR A 86 8.44 2.76 2.44
C TYR A 86 9.07 3.71 1.43
N LYS A 87 8.31 4.58 0.77
CA LYS A 87 8.85 5.59 -0.14
C LYS A 87 10.04 6.38 0.41
N PRO A 88 10.12 6.75 1.72
CA PRO A 88 11.30 7.40 2.26
C PRO A 88 12.59 6.59 2.14
N LEU A 89 12.55 5.28 1.87
CA LEU A 89 13.72 4.43 1.61
C LEU A 89 14.26 4.54 0.18
N ASP A 90 13.63 5.33 -0.68
CA ASP A 90 14.18 5.69 -1.98
C ASP A 90 15.55 6.37 -1.83
N GLY A 91 16.49 6.06 -2.72
CA GLY A 91 17.82 6.67 -2.72
C GLY A 91 18.68 6.36 -1.49
N VAL A 92 18.37 5.30 -0.72
CA VAL A 92 19.24 4.81 0.36
C VAL A 92 20.62 4.44 -0.22
N SER A 93 21.67 4.87 0.47
CA SER A 93 23.06 4.71 0.03
C SER A 93 23.93 3.89 0.98
N SER A 94 23.51 3.75 2.24
CA SER A 94 24.23 3.00 3.29
C SER A 94 23.27 2.44 4.35
N PHE A 95 23.76 1.55 5.20
CA PHE A 95 22.97 0.97 6.31
C PHE A 95 22.51 2.04 7.31
N ASP A 96 23.41 2.94 7.70
CA ASP A 96 23.12 4.04 8.61
C ASP A 96 22.12 5.05 8.01
N HIS A 97 22.22 5.34 6.70
CA HIS A 97 21.22 6.15 6.01
C HIS A 97 19.84 5.49 5.99
N MET A 98 19.79 4.17 5.79
CA MET A 98 18.55 3.39 5.89
C MET A 98 17.93 3.47 7.29
N LEU A 99 18.73 3.31 8.36
CA LEU A 99 18.21 3.41 9.73
C LEU A 99 17.58 4.77 10.02
N ARG A 100 18.22 5.87 9.61
CA ARG A 100 17.63 7.22 9.74
C ARG A 100 16.30 7.35 9.01
N LYS A 101 16.21 6.85 7.78
CA LYS A 101 14.96 6.87 6.98
C LYS A 101 13.88 5.98 7.61
N TYR A 102 14.23 4.83 8.18
CA TYR A 102 13.28 3.99 8.91
C TYR A 102 12.70 4.65 10.15
N ARG A 103 13.51 5.42 10.91
CA ARG A 103 13.00 6.20 12.05
C ARG A 103 11.97 7.23 11.60
N HIS A 104 12.19 7.87 10.45
CA HIS A 104 11.20 8.76 9.85
C HIS A 104 9.89 8.02 9.51
N ILE A 105 9.99 6.82 8.91
CA ILE A 105 8.82 5.99 8.59
C ILE A 105 8.07 5.61 9.87
N LEU A 106 8.77 5.15 10.91
CA LEU A 106 8.18 4.85 12.22
C LEU A 106 7.45 6.06 12.78
N SER A 107 8.08 7.23 12.81
CA SER A 107 7.45 8.47 13.27
C SER A 107 6.16 8.79 12.52
N ASN A 108 6.17 8.69 11.19
CA ASN A 108 4.97 8.93 10.38
C ASN A 108 3.88 7.89 10.66
N THR A 109 4.24 6.63 10.85
CA THR A 109 3.30 5.54 11.16
C THR A 109 2.71 5.70 12.56
N PHE A 110 3.53 5.93 13.59
CA PHE A 110 3.06 6.14 14.96
C PHE A 110 2.20 7.39 15.10
N SER A 111 2.53 8.46 14.36
CA SER A 111 1.75 9.70 14.36
C SER A 111 0.30 9.50 13.93
N GLN A 112 0.02 8.54 13.03
CA GLN A 112 -1.35 8.18 12.63
C GLN A 112 -2.17 7.56 13.77
N HIS A 113 -1.48 7.04 14.80
CA HIS A 113 -2.09 6.38 15.95
C HIS A 113 -1.82 7.11 17.27
N LYS A 114 -1.51 8.41 17.21
CA LYS A 114 -1.20 9.23 18.40
C LYS A 114 -2.33 9.23 19.46
N TYR A 115 -3.58 8.99 19.05
CA TYR A 115 -4.72 8.85 19.96
C TYR A 115 -4.55 7.75 21.01
N LEU A 116 -3.69 6.75 20.77
CA LEU A 116 -3.41 5.68 21.73
C LEU A 116 -2.84 6.23 23.05
N LEU A 117 -2.16 7.38 23.02
CA LEU A 117 -1.67 8.07 24.23
C LEU A 117 -2.79 8.48 25.18
N GLU A 118 -4.01 8.67 24.68
CA GLU A 118 -5.19 9.04 25.48
C GLU A 118 -5.90 7.80 26.05
N VAL A 119 -5.56 6.60 25.59
CA VAL A 119 -6.17 5.35 26.04
C VAL A 119 -5.42 4.80 27.25
N ALA A 120 -5.76 5.28 28.45
CA ALA A 120 -5.04 4.92 29.68
C ALA A 120 -4.92 3.39 29.92
N THR A 121 -5.89 2.60 29.48
CA THR A 121 -5.98 1.16 29.77
C THR A 121 -5.00 0.27 29.00
N ILE A 122 -4.38 0.78 27.93
CA ILE A 122 -3.41 -0.02 27.14
C ILE A 122 -1.99 0.04 27.72
N TRP A 123 -1.72 1.01 28.59
CA TRP A 123 -0.40 1.25 29.18
C TRP A 123 -0.27 0.50 30.51
N ASP A 124 0.69 -0.42 30.59
CA ASP A 124 1.02 -1.18 31.79
C ASP A 124 2.49 -1.62 31.76
N ASN A 125 2.87 -2.61 32.58
CA ASN A 125 4.24 -3.13 32.61
C ASN A 125 4.66 -3.82 31.30
N GLU A 126 3.72 -4.26 30.45
CA GLU A 126 4.01 -4.84 29.13
C GLU A 126 4.20 -3.75 28.07
N PHE A 127 3.43 -2.65 28.16
CA PHE A 127 3.45 -1.57 27.17
C PHE A 127 3.92 -0.23 27.74
N ASN A 128 5.16 0.12 27.42
CA ASN A 128 5.79 1.36 27.86
C ASN A 128 5.33 2.56 27.01
N ARG A 129 4.63 3.51 27.66
CA ARG A 129 4.20 4.78 27.05
C ARG A 129 5.36 5.64 26.56
N THR A 130 6.44 5.75 27.33
CA THR A 130 7.64 6.51 26.96
C THR A 130 8.30 5.93 25.71
N MET A 131 8.23 4.61 25.54
CA MET A 131 8.70 3.97 24.30
C MET A 131 7.86 4.43 23.10
N PHE A 132 6.53 4.46 23.22
CA PHE A 132 5.66 4.99 22.17
C PHE A 132 5.97 6.46 21.83
N GLU A 133 6.14 7.29 22.86
CA GLU A 133 6.49 8.71 22.70
C GLU A 133 7.84 8.88 21.98
N SER A 134 8.83 8.01 22.25
CA SER A 134 10.12 8.04 21.56
C SER A 134 10.02 7.75 20.05
N TYR A 135 9.03 6.96 19.61
CA TYR A 135 8.77 6.75 18.18
C TYR A 135 8.13 7.97 17.51
N LEU A 136 7.45 8.86 18.25
CA LEU A 136 6.87 10.10 17.71
C LEU A 136 7.91 11.20 17.51
N GLU A 137 9.01 11.15 18.27
CA GLU A 137 10.06 12.15 18.20
C GLU A 137 11.01 11.86 17.03
N TYR A 138 10.83 12.59 15.92
CA TYR A 138 11.85 12.62 14.87
C TYR A 138 12.95 13.62 15.25
N SER A 139 13.91 13.18 16.07
CA SER A 139 15.08 13.97 16.42
C SER A 139 16.37 13.21 16.10
N PRO A 140 17.33 13.82 15.38
CA PRO A 140 18.65 13.24 15.16
C PRO A 140 19.50 13.12 16.44
N LEU A 141 19.00 13.62 17.58
CA LEU A 141 19.64 13.52 18.89
C LEU A 141 19.12 12.35 19.74
N TYR A 142 17.99 11.75 19.35
CA TYR A 142 17.39 10.61 20.03
C TYR A 142 17.51 9.38 19.12
N ASP A 143 18.46 8.51 19.48
CA ASP A 143 18.75 7.32 18.71
C ASP A 143 17.90 6.16 19.24
N LEU A 144 16.79 5.89 18.55
CA LEU A 144 16.17 4.56 18.63
C LEU A 144 17.25 3.54 18.24
N HIS A 145 17.52 2.59 19.14
CA HIS A 145 18.49 1.55 18.86
C HIS A 145 18.02 0.72 17.67
N LYS A 146 18.95 0.09 16.95
CA LYS A 146 18.64 -0.76 15.78
C LYS A 146 17.52 -1.77 16.08
N GLU A 147 17.53 -2.33 17.29
CA GLU A 147 16.53 -3.28 17.76
C GLU A 147 15.14 -2.65 17.95
N ASP A 148 15.08 -1.42 18.44
CA ASP A 148 13.82 -0.68 18.60
C ASP A 148 13.24 -0.30 17.24
N VAL A 149 14.09 0.07 16.29
CA VAL A 149 13.67 0.30 14.91
C VAL A 149 13.14 -0.99 14.29
N ARG A 150 13.84 -2.12 14.50
CA ARG A 150 13.41 -3.43 14.00
C ARG A 150 12.03 -3.83 14.53
N ASN A 151 11.78 -3.56 15.81
CA ASN A 151 10.58 -4.03 16.51
C ASN A 151 9.44 -3.00 16.56
N GLY A 152 9.63 -1.79 16.01
CA GLY A 152 8.66 -0.70 16.18
C GLY A 152 7.27 -0.99 15.60
N PHE A 153 7.16 -1.57 14.40
CA PHE A 153 5.86 -1.88 13.82
C PHE A 153 5.12 -3.01 14.53
N ILE A 154 5.84 -4.02 15.05
CA ILE A 154 5.22 -5.10 15.81
C ILE A 154 4.76 -4.60 17.19
N PHE A 155 5.52 -3.69 17.81
CA PHE A 155 5.10 -2.99 19.03
C PHE A 155 3.83 -2.15 18.82
N LEU A 156 3.75 -1.40 17.71
CA LEU A 156 2.53 -0.66 17.38
C LEU A 156 1.35 -1.59 17.09
N SER A 157 1.60 -2.70 16.39
CA SER A 157 0.56 -3.69 16.07
C SER A 157 -0.02 -4.35 17.32
N SER A 158 0.82 -4.65 18.32
CA SER A 158 0.34 -5.23 19.58
C SER A 158 -0.46 -4.23 20.42
N LEU A 159 -0.11 -2.94 20.41
CA LEU A 159 -0.94 -1.88 21.01
C LEU A 159 -2.31 -1.76 20.34
N LEU A 160 -2.35 -1.77 19.01
CA LEU A 160 -3.61 -1.74 18.25
C LEU A 160 -4.47 -2.97 18.53
N PHE A 161 -3.84 -4.15 18.57
CA PHE A 161 -4.54 -5.39 18.93
C PHE A 161 -5.10 -5.31 20.35
N ARG A 162 -4.32 -4.82 21.32
CA ARG A 162 -4.76 -4.67 22.71
C ARG A 162 -5.93 -3.69 22.84
N HIS A 163 -5.89 -2.58 22.12
CA HIS A 163 -6.93 -1.56 22.15
C HIS A 163 -8.25 -2.05 21.53
N PHE A 164 -8.19 -2.63 20.34
CA PHE A 164 -9.38 -3.01 19.57
C PHE A 164 -9.82 -4.46 19.75
N ASN A 165 -9.01 -5.28 20.41
CA ASN A 165 -9.15 -6.73 20.53
C ASN A 165 -9.40 -7.42 19.17
N LYS A 166 -8.66 -6.96 18.15
CA LYS A 166 -8.78 -7.39 16.76
C LYS A 166 -7.42 -7.46 16.11
N SER A 167 -7.22 -8.47 15.27
CA SER A 167 -6.03 -8.59 14.44
C SER A 167 -5.91 -7.39 13.49
N VAL A 168 -4.71 -6.82 13.42
CA VAL A 168 -4.33 -5.69 12.59
C VAL A 168 -4.23 -6.09 11.13
N PHE A 169 -4.77 -5.25 10.27
CA PHE A 169 -4.60 -5.30 8.83
C PHE A 169 -3.42 -4.39 8.45
N VAL A 170 -2.31 -4.98 8.01
CA VAL A 170 -1.10 -4.26 7.62
C VAL A 170 -1.16 -3.92 6.13
N LEU A 171 -0.85 -2.68 5.78
CA LEU A 171 -0.74 -2.19 4.42
C LEU A 171 0.65 -1.56 4.25
N ILE A 172 1.47 -2.04 3.32
CA ILE A 172 2.82 -1.50 3.07
C ILE A 172 2.93 -1.03 1.62
N ASP A 173 3.19 0.25 1.39
CA ASP A 173 3.46 0.78 0.06
C ASP A 173 4.95 0.83 -0.25
N ASP A 174 5.29 0.80 -1.54
CA ASP A 174 6.66 0.85 -2.07
C ASP A 174 7.60 -0.21 -1.43
N TYR A 175 7.07 -1.41 -1.22
CA TYR A 175 7.72 -2.50 -0.48
C TYR A 175 9.11 -2.89 -1.03
N ASP A 176 9.27 -2.81 -2.34
CA ASP A 176 10.47 -3.23 -3.08
C ASP A 176 11.47 -2.10 -3.32
N ILE A 177 11.19 -0.87 -2.87
CA ILE A 177 11.96 0.33 -3.24
C ILE A 177 13.43 0.25 -2.85
N VAL A 178 13.74 -0.42 -1.73
CA VAL A 178 15.13 -0.62 -1.29
C VAL A 178 15.93 -1.50 -2.28
N SER A 179 15.25 -2.39 -3.02
CA SER A 179 15.90 -3.27 -3.99
C SER A 179 16.50 -2.50 -5.18
N ILE A 180 15.95 -1.32 -5.49
CA ILE A 180 16.42 -0.43 -6.56
C ILE A 180 17.28 0.74 -6.06
N SER A 181 17.36 0.95 -4.74
CA SER A 181 18.17 2.01 -4.16
C SER A 181 19.68 1.80 -4.43
N PRO A 182 20.46 2.88 -4.62
CA PRO A 182 21.88 2.84 -4.94
C PRO A 182 22.74 2.55 -3.69
N VAL A 183 22.41 1.47 -2.97
CA VAL A 183 23.15 1.03 -1.78
C VAL A 183 24.53 0.56 -2.19
N ASN A 184 25.55 1.01 -1.47
CA ASN A 184 26.92 0.56 -1.68
C ASN A 184 27.04 -0.98 -1.52
N ALA A 185 28.00 -1.59 -2.20
CA ALA A 185 28.11 -3.06 -2.27
C ALA A 185 28.36 -3.71 -0.89
N HIS A 186 29.04 -2.99 0.01
CA HIS A 186 29.35 -3.46 1.36
C HIS A 186 28.08 -3.58 2.22
N ASP A 187 27.22 -2.55 2.19
CA ASP A 187 26.02 -2.45 3.03
C ASP A 187 24.79 -3.12 2.42
N ARG A 188 24.82 -3.48 1.13
CA ARG A 188 23.64 -4.01 0.41
C ARG A 188 23.04 -5.23 1.12
N SER A 189 23.87 -6.15 1.61
CA SER A 189 23.39 -7.34 2.33
C SER A 189 22.72 -6.97 3.65
N ASP A 190 23.36 -6.12 4.44
CA ASP A 190 22.85 -5.68 5.75
C ASP A 190 21.57 -4.87 5.63
N VAL A 191 21.44 -4.03 4.60
CA VAL A 191 20.22 -3.25 4.33
C VAL A 191 19.05 -4.17 3.99
N ILE A 192 19.26 -5.11 3.06
CA ILE A 192 18.20 -6.06 2.65
C ILE A 192 17.82 -6.95 3.85
N GLU A 193 18.80 -7.46 4.59
CA GLU A 193 18.55 -8.31 5.76
C GLU A 193 17.81 -7.56 6.85
N PHE A 194 18.12 -6.29 7.09
CA PHE A 194 17.40 -5.51 8.09
C PHE A 194 15.94 -5.27 7.70
N VAL A 195 15.67 -4.84 6.47
CA VAL A 195 14.30 -4.67 5.97
C VAL A 195 13.52 -5.98 6.06
N ARG A 196 14.14 -7.09 5.65
CA ARG A 196 13.56 -8.43 5.78
C ARG A 196 13.28 -8.77 7.25
N SER A 197 14.19 -8.45 8.16
CA SER A 197 14.03 -8.72 9.60
C SER A 197 12.86 -7.94 10.22
N VAL A 198 12.67 -6.67 9.82
CA VAL A 198 11.52 -5.84 10.23
C VAL A 198 10.22 -6.48 9.76
N ASN A 199 10.16 -6.85 8.48
CA ASN A 199 8.96 -7.44 7.88
C ASN A 199 8.65 -8.83 8.46
N ASN A 200 9.68 -9.65 8.72
CA ASN A 200 9.55 -10.94 9.40
C ASN A 200 8.94 -10.76 10.80
N ALA A 201 9.49 -9.83 11.59
CA ALA A 201 9.00 -9.53 12.93
C ALA A 201 7.53 -9.10 12.92
N LEU A 202 7.11 -8.35 11.90
CA LEU A 202 5.73 -7.89 11.76
C LEU A 202 4.76 -9.00 11.35
N VAL A 203 5.14 -9.86 10.40
CA VAL A 203 4.20 -10.76 9.69
C VAL A 203 4.27 -12.24 10.14
N GLN A 204 5.46 -12.80 10.41
CA GLN A 204 5.59 -14.26 10.61
C GLN A 204 5.14 -14.78 11.98
N HIS A 205 5.19 -13.95 13.02
CA HIS A 205 5.06 -14.42 14.41
C HIS A 205 4.02 -13.64 15.22
N SER A 206 3.12 -12.96 14.53
CA SER A 206 2.27 -11.97 15.16
C SER A 206 0.87 -12.51 15.37
N ARG A 207 0.54 -12.91 16.61
CA ARG A 207 -0.86 -13.05 17.06
C ARG A 207 -1.68 -11.76 16.87
N TYR A 208 -1.00 -10.65 16.59
CA TYR A 208 -1.56 -9.31 16.44
C TYR A 208 -1.91 -8.97 15.00
N VAL A 209 -1.27 -9.56 13.98
CA VAL A 209 -1.47 -9.24 12.57
C VAL A 209 -2.26 -10.35 11.91
N GLY A 210 -3.42 -10.00 11.35
CA GLY A 210 -4.30 -10.98 10.71
C GLY A 210 -4.05 -11.10 9.22
N ARG A 211 -3.77 -9.96 8.57
CA ARG A 211 -3.54 -9.85 7.12
C ARG A 211 -2.54 -8.75 6.83
N ALA A 212 -1.75 -8.93 5.77
CA ALA A 212 -0.82 -7.96 5.24
C ALA A 212 -0.99 -7.87 3.72
N VAL A 213 -1.07 -6.66 3.19
CA VAL A 213 -1.02 -6.39 1.75
C VAL A 213 0.14 -5.44 1.51
N VAL A 214 0.98 -5.78 0.53
CA VAL A 214 2.11 -4.95 0.16
C VAL A 214 2.03 -4.59 -1.32
N THR A 215 2.43 -3.38 -1.68
CA THR A 215 2.51 -2.93 -3.08
C THR A 215 3.95 -2.65 -3.47
N GLY A 216 4.31 -3.02 -4.70
CA GLY A 216 5.66 -2.82 -5.24
C GLY A 216 5.68 -2.60 -6.74
N SER A 217 6.79 -2.11 -7.28
CA SER A 217 6.94 -1.85 -8.72
C SER A 217 7.68 -2.97 -9.47
N LEU A 218 8.37 -3.85 -8.75
CA LEU A 218 9.16 -4.96 -9.26
C LEU A 218 8.77 -6.25 -8.56
N TRP A 219 8.73 -7.32 -9.35
CA TRP A 219 8.62 -8.69 -8.86
C TRP A 219 9.85 -9.17 -8.06
N ARG A 220 10.91 -8.35 -7.96
CA ARG A 220 12.09 -8.65 -7.13
C ARG A 220 11.85 -8.46 -5.62
N GLY A 221 10.66 -7.98 -5.22
CA GLY A 221 10.21 -7.84 -3.83
C GLY A 221 10.25 -9.14 -3.00
N ARG A 222 10.26 -10.32 -3.65
CA ARG A 222 10.46 -11.62 -2.99
C ARG A 222 11.72 -11.72 -2.13
N THR A 223 12.77 -10.98 -2.45
CA THR A 223 13.99 -11.01 -1.61
C THR A 223 13.75 -10.36 -0.25
N MET A 224 12.81 -9.43 -0.13
CA MET A 224 12.48 -8.74 1.12
C MET A 224 11.30 -9.39 1.84
N CYS A 225 10.55 -10.25 1.12
CA CYS A 225 9.40 -10.98 1.62
C CYS A 225 9.78 -11.92 2.78
N PRO A 226 8.85 -12.10 3.75
CA PRO A 226 9.08 -13.07 4.79
C PRO A 226 9.17 -14.51 4.29
N SER A 227 10.08 -15.30 4.86
CA SER A 227 10.21 -16.73 4.57
C SER A 227 8.90 -17.49 4.79
N GLY A 228 8.54 -18.43 3.91
CA GLY A 228 7.32 -19.24 4.07
C GLY A 228 6.02 -18.53 3.73
N VAL A 229 6.08 -17.27 3.27
CA VAL A 229 4.93 -16.58 2.69
C VAL A 229 4.78 -16.99 1.22
N SER A 230 3.61 -17.53 0.87
CA SER A 230 3.25 -17.72 -0.54
C SER A 230 2.96 -16.37 -1.15
N VAL A 231 3.86 -15.90 -2.02
CA VAL A 231 3.59 -14.77 -2.91
C VAL A 231 2.92 -15.32 -4.15
N THR A 232 1.59 -15.22 -4.24
CA THR A 232 0.86 -15.52 -5.48
C THR A 232 0.86 -14.30 -6.39
N PRO A 233 1.48 -14.39 -7.58
CA PRO A 233 1.10 -13.49 -8.66
C PRO A 233 -0.34 -13.85 -9.09
N ASN A 234 -1.15 -12.84 -9.42
CA ASN A 234 -2.52 -12.95 -9.98
C ASN A 234 -3.61 -13.40 -8.99
N SER A 235 -4.66 -12.60 -8.75
CA SER A 235 -5.82 -12.41 -9.64
C SER A 235 -6.32 -10.94 -9.74
N ILE A 236 -5.65 -10.07 -8.98
CA ILE A 236 -6.07 -8.71 -8.66
C ILE A 236 -5.43 -7.69 -9.63
N GLY A 237 -4.46 -8.12 -10.45
CA GLY A 237 -3.82 -7.29 -11.47
C GLY A 237 -4.83 -6.53 -12.34
N LYS A 238 -5.94 -7.17 -12.72
CA LYS A 238 -7.04 -6.58 -13.51
C LYS A 238 -7.64 -5.29 -12.91
N TYR A 239 -7.37 -4.97 -11.64
CA TYR A 239 -7.80 -3.74 -10.97
C TYR A 239 -6.75 -2.61 -11.02
N TYR A 240 -5.62 -2.83 -11.70
CA TYR A 240 -4.51 -1.89 -11.82
C TYR A 240 -4.32 -1.48 -13.27
N GLY A 241 -4.35 -0.18 -13.52
CA GLY A 241 -4.40 0.37 -14.88
C GLY A 241 -5.83 0.42 -15.44
N LEU A 242 -5.94 0.95 -16.65
CA LEU A 242 -7.17 1.07 -17.41
C LEU A 242 -7.17 0.02 -18.51
N SER A 243 -8.25 -0.78 -18.57
CA SER A 243 -8.52 -1.64 -19.72
C SER A 243 -8.89 -0.81 -20.96
N SER A 244 -8.79 -1.40 -22.14
CA SER A 244 -9.26 -0.76 -23.39
C SER A 244 -10.74 -0.36 -23.31
N SER A 245 -11.56 -1.14 -22.60
CA SER A 245 -12.97 -0.84 -22.34
C SER A 245 -13.21 0.34 -21.41
N GLU A 246 -12.23 0.70 -20.57
CA GLU A 246 -12.32 1.86 -19.65
C GLU A 246 -11.64 3.09 -20.24
N LEU A 247 -10.60 2.90 -21.06
CA LEU A 247 -9.81 3.97 -21.66
C LEU A 247 -10.65 4.86 -22.58
N LYS A 248 -11.38 4.27 -23.55
CA LYS A 248 -12.16 5.06 -24.52
C LYS A 248 -13.28 5.86 -23.85
N PRO A 249 -14.11 5.29 -22.95
CA PRO A 249 -15.10 6.07 -22.20
C PRO A 249 -14.50 7.18 -21.34
N LEU A 250 -13.27 6.99 -20.83
CA LEU A 250 -12.56 8.05 -20.10
C LEU A 250 -12.12 9.18 -21.04
N LEU A 251 -11.53 8.84 -22.19
CA LEU A 251 -11.08 9.81 -23.19
C LEU A 251 -12.23 10.65 -23.77
N LEU A 252 -13.42 10.05 -23.96
CA LEU A 252 -14.64 10.75 -24.38
C LEU A 252 -15.09 11.87 -23.42
N LYS A 253 -14.56 11.92 -22.19
CA LYS A 253 -14.82 13.05 -21.27
C LYS A 253 -13.96 14.28 -21.58
N PHE A 254 -12.90 14.12 -22.37
CA PHE A 254 -11.91 15.16 -22.69
C PHE A 254 -11.82 15.45 -24.19
N LEU A 255 -12.23 14.48 -25.02
CA LEU A 255 -12.21 14.53 -26.47
C LEU A 255 -13.66 14.47 -26.97
N ASN A 256 -13.96 15.23 -28.02
CA ASN A 256 -15.33 15.40 -28.52
C ASN A 256 -15.63 14.58 -29.79
N ASP A 257 -14.62 13.90 -30.35
CA ASP A 257 -14.73 13.15 -31.60
C ASP A 257 -14.31 11.69 -31.39
N GLU A 258 -15.08 10.75 -31.92
CA GLU A 258 -14.82 9.31 -31.77
C GLU A 258 -13.53 8.88 -32.47
N THR A 259 -13.21 9.48 -33.62
CA THR A 259 -11.96 9.20 -34.35
C THR A 259 -10.75 9.69 -33.55
N GLU A 260 -10.84 10.89 -32.98
CA GLU A 260 -9.81 11.43 -32.09
C GLU A 260 -9.60 10.56 -30.84
N VAL A 261 -10.68 9.96 -30.31
CA VAL A 261 -10.60 9.01 -29.19
C VAL A 261 -9.90 7.72 -29.58
N GLU A 262 -10.19 7.17 -30.76
CA GLU A 262 -9.51 5.98 -31.27
C GLU A 262 -8.02 6.24 -31.47
N ASP A 263 -7.65 7.32 -32.17
CA ASP A 263 -6.27 7.71 -32.41
C ASP A 263 -5.52 7.96 -31.08
N ALA A 264 -6.16 8.63 -30.13
CA ALA A 264 -5.61 8.86 -28.80
C ALA A 264 -5.40 7.55 -28.03
N ALA A 265 -6.38 6.64 -28.06
CA ALA A 265 -6.29 5.36 -27.39
C ALA A 265 -5.14 4.52 -27.99
N ASP A 266 -5.08 4.42 -29.31
CA ASP A 266 -4.01 3.69 -30.01
C ASP A 266 -2.64 4.30 -29.73
N TYR A 267 -2.53 5.64 -29.74
CA TYR A 267 -1.29 6.33 -29.39
C TYR A 267 -0.87 6.07 -27.94
N ILE A 268 -1.81 6.18 -26.99
CA ILE A 268 -1.54 5.95 -25.57
C ILE A 268 -1.08 4.51 -25.37
N VAL A 269 -1.74 3.58 -26.04
CA VAL A 269 -1.39 2.16 -25.96
C VAL A 269 -0.02 1.90 -26.59
N ALA A 270 0.27 2.43 -27.77
CA ALA A 270 1.56 2.23 -28.43
C ALA A 270 2.72 2.91 -27.69
N THR A 271 2.50 4.07 -27.07
CA THR A 271 3.57 4.91 -26.49
C THR A 271 3.80 4.62 -25.01
N TYR A 272 2.74 4.30 -24.27
CA TYR A 272 2.80 4.23 -22.82
C TYR A 272 2.30 2.90 -22.23
N SER A 273 1.80 1.95 -23.03
CA SER A 273 1.47 0.62 -22.52
C SER A 273 2.69 -0.28 -22.58
N GLY A 274 3.35 -0.41 -21.43
CA GLY A 274 4.44 -1.37 -21.22
C GLY A 274 4.08 -2.52 -20.26
N TYR A 275 2.83 -2.57 -19.77
CA TYR A 275 2.41 -3.58 -18.80
C TYR A 275 1.39 -4.52 -19.44
N VAL A 276 1.83 -5.75 -19.70
CA VAL A 276 0.95 -6.86 -20.11
C VAL A 276 0.60 -7.63 -18.84
N HIS A 277 -0.69 -7.83 -18.58
CA HIS A 277 -1.13 -8.83 -17.61
C HIS A 277 -0.82 -10.21 -18.17
N ASP A 278 0.39 -10.70 -17.93
CA ASP A 278 0.78 -12.06 -18.26
C ASP A 278 1.41 -12.71 -17.03
N GLU A 279 1.00 -13.94 -16.73
CA GLU A 279 1.59 -14.71 -15.63
C GLU A 279 3.07 -15.02 -15.91
N GLU A 280 3.46 -15.09 -17.21
CA GLU A 280 4.80 -15.45 -17.66
C GLU A 280 5.79 -14.29 -17.76
N TRP A 281 5.32 -13.03 -17.90
CA TRP A 281 6.20 -11.85 -17.96
C TRP A 281 7.07 -11.67 -16.71
N TYR A 282 6.69 -12.33 -15.62
CA TYR A 282 7.40 -12.30 -14.34
C TYR A 282 8.50 -13.37 -14.21
N LEU A 283 8.60 -14.30 -15.16
CA LEU A 283 9.56 -15.42 -15.11
C LEU A 283 10.75 -15.26 -16.06
N ASP A 284 10.62 -14.49 -17.14
CA ASP A 284 11.72 -14.34 -18.12
C ASP A 284 11.63 -12.99 -18.86
N GLN A 285 12.69 -12.18 -18.76
CA GLN A 285 12.80 -10.91 -19.50
C GLN A 285 13.11 -11.11 -21.01
N SER A 286 13.22 -12.35 -21.49
CA SER A 286 13.57 -12.68 -22.87
C SER A 286 12.43 -13.30 -23.70
N ALA A 287 11.24 -13.49 -23.14
CA ALA A 287 10.10 -14.04 -23.87
C ALA A 287 9.32 -12.95 -24.64
N PRO A 288 9.05 -13.12 -25.95
CA PRO A 288 8.18 -12.20 -26.68
C PRO A 288 6.74 -12.31 -26.17
N SER A 289 6.16 -11.17 -25.79
CA SER A 289 4.79 -11.05 -25.27
C SER A 289 3.75 -11.67 -26.21
N THR A 290 3.00 -12.65 -25.73
CA THR A 290 1.83 -13.16 -26.46
C THR A 290 0.56 -13.06 -25.62
N ARG A 291 -0.29 -12.08 -26.01
CA ARG A 291 -1.73 -11.92 -25.71
C ARG A 291 -2.20 -12.06 -24.24
N GLY A 292 -1.75 -11.14 -23.39
CA GLY A 292 -2.56 -10.63 -22.26
C GLY A 292 -3.33 -9.35 -22.65
N SER A 293 -4.39 -9.00 -21.91
CA SER A 293 -5.11 -7.73 -22.12
C SER A 293 -4.17 -6.56 -21.79
N GLN A 294 -3.86 -5.72 -22.78
CA GLN A 294 -2.99 -4.57 -22.59
C GLN A 294 -3.70 -3.52 -21.74
N VAL A 295 -3.06 -3.09 -20.66
CA VAL A 295 -3.60 -2.04 -19.77
C VAL A 295 -2.66 -0.84 -19.79
N CYS A 296 -3.24 0.36 -19.71
CA CYS A 296 -2.48 1.60 -19.65
C CYS A 296 -2.63 2.27 -18.28
N SER A 297 -1.59 2.99 -17.83
CA SER A 297 -1.68 3.74 -16.58
C SER A 297 -2.57 4.99 -16.74
N VAL A 298 -3.21 5.43 -15.66
CA VAL A 298 -3.97 6.71 -15.67
C VAL A 298 -3.04 7.89 -16.00
N TRP A 299 -1.78 7.82 -15.57
CA TRP A 299 -0.77 8.83 -15.88
C TRP A 299 -0.52 8.96 -17.38
N SER A 300 -0.59 7.86 -18.13
CA SER A 300 -0.45 7.87 -19.60
C SER A 300 -1.54 8.73 -20.25
N VAL A 301 -2.77 8.64 -19.75
CA VAL A 301 -3.91 9.45 -20.21
C VAL A 301 -3.68 10.92 -19.87
N ILE A 302 -3.27 11.22 -18.64
CA ILE A 302 -2.97 12.59 -18.20
C ILE A 302 -1.87 13.20 -19.08
N GLN A 303 -0.76 12.48 -19.29
CA GLN A 303 0.34 12.93 -20.13
C GLN A 303 -0.11 13.22 -21.56
N TYR A 304 -0.88 12.31 -22.17
CA TYR A 304 -1.44 12.54 -23.49
C TYR A 304 -2.26 13.83 -23.54
N CYS A 305 -3.21 13.99 -22.61
CA CYS A 305 -4.06 15.16 -22.57
C CYS A 305 -3.30 16.47 -22.30
N VAL A 306 -2.26 16.46 -21.47
CA VAL A 306 -1.41 17.64 -21.22
C VAL A 306 -0.60 18.01 -22.46
N CYS A 307 0.09 17.03 -23.06
CA CYS A 307 0.90 17.24 -24.26
C CYS A 307 0.08 17.78 -25.44
N HIS A 308 -1.18 17.35 -25.55
CA HIS A 308 -2.10 17.78 -26.62
C HIS A 308 -3.03 18.93 -26.19
N ARG A 309 -2.76 19.59 -25.04
CA ARG A 309 -3.53 20.74 -24.51
C ARG A 309 -5.03 20.48 -24.35
N LYS A 310 -5.40 19.23 -24.06
CA LYS A 310 -6.77 18.79 -23.74
C LYS A 310 -7.07 18.88 -22.25
N LEU A 311 -6.04 19.04 -21.41
CA LEU A 311 -6.16 19.31 -19.98
C LEU A 311 -5.26 20.50 -19.60
N ASN A 312 -5.84 21.51 -18.94
CA ASN A 312 -5.09 22.56 -18.25
C ASN A 312 -4.92 22.14 -16.80
N ILE A 313 -3.75 21.60 -16.45
CA ILE A 313 -3.39 21.37 -15.05
C ILE A 313 -2.82 22.71 -14.55
N THR A 314 -3.51 23.33 -13.61
CA THR A 314 -3.02 24.52 -12.88
C THR A 314 -2.30 24.10 -11.63
#